data_AF-A0A9E2CJ59-F1
#
_entry.id   AF-A0A9E2CJ59-F1
#
_cell.length_a   1.000
_cell.length_b   1.000
_cell.length_c   1.000
_cell.angle_alpha   90.00
_cell.angle_beta   90.00
_cell.angle_gamma   90.00
#
_symmetry.space_group_name_H-M   'P 1'
#
loop_
_entity.id
_entity.type
_entity.pdbx_description
1 polymer ?
#
loop_
_entity_poly.entity_id
_entity_poly.type
_entity_poly.pdbx_seq_one_letter_code
_entity_poly.pdbx_strand_id
1 'polypeptide(L)'
;MPPGNSPNLRNVVELDLREPQRLDRLFRQAVAQGFVRNTACDRLRFFGAAEHAENVARRNKCGLFVSLIREGRWKFITQHDEDDARRKLKSLDFGERRDEGRRPHRPRNGSASTDRRNDRQRPHGDDVAGTVPVGYPTWAMMSAALFKSNSA
;
A
#
# COMPACT_ATOMS: atom_id res chain seq x y z
N MET A 1 -9.07 20.76 20.74
CA MET A 1 -8.17 21.09 19.62
C MET A 1 -6.75 21.06 20.14
N PRO A 2 -5.81 20.26 19.59
CA PRO A 2 -4.43 20.39 19.99
C PRO A 2 -3.87 21.73 19.43
N PRO A 3 -3.25 22.58 20.25
CA PRO A 3 -2.65 23.83 19.81
C PRO A 3 -1.27 23.59 19.19
N GLY A 4 -0.86 24.48 18.27
CA GLY A 4 0.55 24.73 17.96
C GLY A 4 0.99 24.39 16.54
N ASN A 5 0.97 25.41 15.67
CA ASN A 5 1.54 25.47 14.32
C ASN A 5 0.80 24.74 13.19
N SER A 6 0.33 25.55 12.24
CA SER A 6 -0.08 25.11 10.90
C SER A 6 1.08 24.40 10.19
N PRO A 7 0.83 23.25 9.51
CA PRO A 7 1.86 22.54 8.77
C PRO A 7 2.51 23.47 7.73
N ASN A 8 3.84 23.55 7.74
CA ASN A 8 4.59 24.42 6.86
C ASN A 8 5.85 23.72 6.35
N LEU A 9 6.07 23.69 5.03
CA LEU A 9 7.26 23.07 4.43
C LEU A 9 8.60 23.67 4.90
N ARG A 10 8.61 24.93 5.35
CA ARG A 10 9.82 25.56 5.90
C ARG A 10 10.13 25.09 7.32
N ASN A 11 9.13 24.59 8.04
CA ASN A 11 9.24 24.12 9.41
C ASN A 11 8.34 22.89 9.62
N VAL A 12 8.80 21.76 9.11
CA VAL A 12 8.10 20.47 9.22
C VAL A 12 8.37 19.87 10.59
N VAL A 13 7.30 19.49 11.30
CA VAL A 13 7.39 18.75 12.57
C VAL A 13 7.05 17.27 12.38
N GLU A 14 7.47 16.40 13.30
CA GLU A 14 7.21 14.95 13.19
C GLU A 14 5.71 14.64 13.11
N LEU A 15 4.87 15.43 13.81
CA LEU A 15 3.42 15.28 13.74
C LEU A 15 2.88 15.50 12.32
N ASP A 16 3.52 16.36 11.52
CA ASP A 16 3.13 16.59 10.13
C ASP A 16 3.39 15.38 9.23
N LEU A 17 4.40 14.56 9.55
CA LEU A 17 4.74 13.34 8.80
C LEU A 17 3.82 12.17 9.17
N ARG A 18 3.32 12.14 10.40
CA ARG A 18 2.45 11.08 10.90
C ARG A 18 1.00 11.27 10.51
N GLU A 19 0.47 12.49 10.63
CA GLU A 19 -0.94 12.77 10.35
C GLU A 19 -1.19 12.94 8.84
N PRO A 20 -1.99 12.06 8.20
CA PRO A 20 -2.22 12.12 6.76
C PRO A 20 -2.78 13.47 6.28
N GLN A 21 -3.65 14.10 7.09
CA GLN A 21 -4.28 15.38 6.76
C GLN A 21 -3.29 16.54 6.79
N ARG A 22 -2.30 16.50 7.70
CA ARG A 22 -1.23 17.50 7.77
C ARG A 22 -0.25 17.30 6.62
N LEU A 23 0.07 16.05 6.29
CA LEU A 23 0.92 15.71 5.17
C LEU A 23 0.32 16.13 3.81
N ASP A 24 -1.00 15.97 3.62
CA ASP A 24 -1.69 16.45 2.42
C ASP A 24 -1.61 17.98 2.28
N ARG A 25 -1.68 18.72 3.38
CA ARG A 25 -1.47 20.19 3.37
C ARG A 25 -0.05 20.54 2.95
N LEU A 26 0.97 19.81 3.42
CA LEU A 26 2.35 19.99 2.97
C LEU A 26 2.52 19.67 1.48
N PHE A 27 1.84 18.64 0.97
CA PHE A 27 1.84 18.31 -0.45
C PHE A 27 1.32 19.47 -1.30
N ARG A 28 0.19 20.07 -0.92
CA ARG A 28 -0.36 21.24 -1.63
C ARG A 28 0.60 22.43 -1.62
N GLN A 29 1.30 22.66 -0.51
CA GLN A 29 2.36 23.68 -0.46
C GLN A 29 3.54 23.34 -1.37
N ALA A 30 3.90 22.06 -1.49
CA ALA A 30 5.01 21.61 -2.32
C ALA A 30 4.68 21.78 -3.80
N VAL A 31 3.43 21.51 -4.18
CA VAL A 31 2.89 21.81 -5.51
C VAL A 31 2.92 23.32 -5.78
N ALA A 32 2.43 24.14 -4.85
CA ALA A 32 2.42 25.59 -5.00
C ALA A 32 3.84 26.19 -5.13
N GLN A 33 4.84 25.55 -4.52
CA GLN A 33 6.25 25.94 -4.60
C GLN A 33 7.00 25.28 -5.77
N GLY A 34 6.35 24.41 -6.55
CA GLY A 34 6.95 23.75 -7.72
C GLY A 34 7.93 22.61 -7.41
N PHE A 35 7.98 22.12 -6.16
CA PHE A 35 8.84 20.98 -5.81
C PHE A 35 8.32 19.64 -6.36
N VAL A 36 7.01 19.51 -6.48
CA VAL A 36 6.33 18.31 -7.01
C VAL A 36 5.17 18.74 -7.91
N ARG A 37 4.73 17.87 -8.82
CA ARG A 37 3.57 18.16 -9.66
C ARG A 37 2.30 17.69 -8.96
N ASN A 38 1.16 18.27 -9.34
CA ASN A 38 -0.15 17.84 -8.84
C ASN A 38 -0.65 16.57 -9.56
N THR A 39 0.08 15.47 -9.42
CA THR A 39 -0.27 14.18 -10.03
C THR A 39 -0.38 13.09 -8.96
N ALA A 40 -1.15 12.03 -9.26
CA ALA A 40 -1.28 10.90 -8.33
C ALA A 40 0.06 10.20 -8.05
N CYS A 41 0.93 10.10 -9.05
CA CYS A 41 2.27 9.51 -8.90
C CYS A 41 3.14 10.35 -7.95
N ASP A 42 3.15 11.67 -8.12
CA ASP A 42 3.93 12.56 -7.24
C ASP A 42 3.33 12.65 -5.84
N ARG A 43 2.00 12.58 -5.70
CA ARG A 43 1.33 12.47 -4.40
C ARG A 43 1.75 11.18 -3.69
N LEU A 44 1.80 10.05 -4.39
CA LEU A 44 2.27 8.79 -3.83
C LEU A 44 3.74 8.86 -3.41
N ARG A 45 4.62 9.39 -4.26
CA ARG A 45 6.05 9.58 -3.95
C ARG A 45 6.26 10.50 -2.74
N PHE A 46 5.48 11.57 -2.65
CA PHE A 46 5.53 12.51 -1.53
C PHE A 46 5.16 11.82 -0.20
N PHE A 47 4.09 11.03 -0.19
CA PHE A 47 3.72 10.25 0.99
C PHE A 47 4.73 9.15 1.30
N GLY A 48 5.26 8.47 0.28
CA GLY A 48 6.32 7.47 0.44
C GLY A 48 7.60 8.07 1.03
N ALA A 49 7.94 9.31 0.68
CA ALA A 49 9.06 10.02 1.29
C ALA A 49 8.85 10.28 2.79
N ALA A 50 7.62 10.53 3.23
CA ALA A 50 7.31 10.68 4.65
C ALA A 50 7.45 9.34 5.40
N GLU A 51 6.97 8.24 4.82
CA GLU A 51 7.14 6.90 5.41
C GLU A 51 8.61 6.50 5.47
N HIS A 52 9.34 6.71 4.39
CA HIS A 52 10.77 6.45 4.34
C HIS A 52 11.52 7.25 5.41
N ALA A 53 11.16 8.52 5.60
CA ALA A 53 11.74 9.34 6.64
C ALA A 53 11.40 8.83 8.05
N GLU A 54 10.17 8.40 8.31
CA GLU A 54 9.78 7.80 9.59
C GLU A 54 10.51 6.47 9.87
N ASN A 55 10.67 5.63 8.84
CA ASN A 55 11.26 4.29 8.95
C ASN A 55 12.79 4.31 9.03
N VAL A 56 13.46 5.19 8.28
CA VAL A 56 14.92 5.17 8.12
C VAL A 56 15.62 6.20 9.01
N ALA A 57 15.05 7.38 9.21
CA ALA A 57 15.76 8.43 9.95
C ALA A 57 15.73 8.16 11.46
N ARG A 58 16.92 7.98 12.03
CA ARG A 58 17.11 7.74 13.48
C ARG A 58 17.03 8.99 14.35
N ARG A 59 17.30 10.18 13.79
CA ARG A 59 17.44 11.43 14.55
C ARG A 59 16.73 12.63 13.93
N ASN A 60 16.80 12.78 12.60
CA ASN A 60 16.25 13.94 11.91
C ASN A 60 15.33 13.51 10.76
N LYS A 61 14.11 13.10 11.11
CA LYS A 61 13.08 12.63 10.18
C LYS A 61 12.64 13.76 9.25
N CYS A 62 12.30 14.92 9.82
CA CYS A 62 11.87 16.09 9.06
C CYS A 62 12.92 16.59 8.06
N GLY A 63 14.19 16.64 8.48
CA GLY A 63 15.29 17.04 7.60
C GLY A 63 15.52 16.06 6.45
N LEU A 64 15.44 14.75 6.71
CA LEU A 64 15.51 13.75 5.65
C LEU A 64 14.33 13.87 4.69
N PHE A 65 13.12 14.05 5.20
CA PHE A 65 11.94 14.26 4.38
C PHE A 65 12.12 15.48 3.44
N VAL A 66 12.50 16.63 4.00
CA VAL A 66 12.69 17.86 3.22
C VAL A 66 13.79 17.71 2.16
N SER A 67 14.89 17.00 2.46
CA SER A 67 15.95 16.76 1.47
C SER A 67 15.48 15.84 0.35
N LEU A 68 14.70 14.80 0.64
CA LEU A 68 14.09 13.92 -0.38
C LEU A 68 13.21 14.70 -1.35
N ILE A 69 12.37 15.60 -0.84
CA ILE A 69 11.46 16.43 -1.66
C ILE A 69 12.24 17.45 -2.49
N ARG A 70 13.13 18.23 -1.87
CA ARG A 70 13.84 19.33 -2.55
C ARG A 70 14.82 18.82 -3.60
N GLU A 71 15.43 17.68 -3.36
CA GLU A 71 16.43 17.08 -4.27
C GLU A 71 15.82 16.02 -5.19
N GLY A 72 14.51 15.74 -5.08
CA GLY A 72 13.79 14.80 -5.94
C GLY A 72 14.35 13.37 -5.88
N ARG A 73 14.80 12.93 -4.70
CA ARG A 73 15.53 11.66 -4.52
C ARG A 73 14.59 10.46 -4.39
N TRP A 74 13.67 10.29 -5.34
CA TRP A 74 12.61 9.28 -5.31
C TRP A 74 13.12 7.83 -5.34
N LYS A 75 14.34 7.61 -5.84
CA LYS A 75 14.98 6.28 -5.93
C LYS A 75 15.27 5.62 -4.57
N PHE A 76 15.23 6.37 -3.48
CA PHE A 76 15.42 5.81 -2.13
C PHE A 76 14.12 5.33 -1.50
N ILE A 77 12.97 5.70 -2.09
CA ILE A 77 11.67 5.26 -1.59
C ILE A 77 11.52 3.79 -1.95
N THR A 78 11.35 2.95 -0.93
CA THR A 78 11.20 1.51 -1.13
C THR A 78 9.76 1.15 -1.49
N GLN A 79 9.56 -0.05 -2.04
CA GLN A 79 8.21 -0.56 -2.29
C GLN A 79 7.38 -0.63 -0.99
N HIS A 80 8.02 -0.97 0.13
CA HIS A 80 7.36 -1.00 1.44
C HIS A 80 6.85 0.39 1.85
N ASP A 81 7.67 1.43 1.65
CA ASP A 81 7.28 2.81 1.92
C ASP A 81 6.10 3.25 1.02
N GLU A 82 6.08 2.80 -0.25
CA GLU A 82 4.95 3.06 -1.15
C GLU A 82 3.66 2.36 -0.72
N ASP A 83 3.75 1.11 -0.24
CA ASP A 83 2.59 0.37 0.23
C ASP A 83 1.99 1.02 1.49
N ASP A 84 2.84 1.50 2.39
CA ASP A 84 2.42 2.26 3.57
C ASP A 84 1.78 3.59 3.19
N ALA A 85 2.38 4.30 2.23
CA ALA A 85 1.82 5.53 1.67
C ALA A 85 0.45 5.30 1.01
N ARG A 86 0.25 4.19 0.27
CA ARG A 86 -1.04 3.80 -0.31
C ARG A 86 -2.09 3.59 0.77
N ARG A 87 -1.72 2.95 1.90
CA ARG A 87 -2.63 2.78 3.05
C ARG A 87 -3.04 4.13 3.64
N LYS A 88 -2.09 5.05 3.88
CA LYS A 88 -2.39 6.41 4.38
C LYS A 88 -3.29 7.20 3.42
N LEU A 89 -2.99 7.17 2.12
CA LEU A 89 -3.79 7.86 1.11
C LEU A 89 -5.22 7.31 1.04
N LYS A 90 -5.37 5.99 1.09
CA LYS A 90 -6.70 5.35 1.12
C LYS A 90 -7.51 5.80 2.33
N SER A 91 -6.90 5.83 3.52
CA SER A 91 -7.57 6.31 4.74
C SER A 91 -7.95 7.78 4.66
N LEU A 92 -7.17 8.61 3.97
CA LEU A 92 -7.45 10.03 3.78
C LEU A 92 -8.56 10.28 2.76
N ASP A 93 -8.54 9.58 1.62
CA ASP A 93 -9.49 9.79 0.53
C ASP A 93 -10.88 9.19 0.83
N PHE A 94 -10.95 8.07 1.57
CA PHE A 94 -12.21 7.39 1.89
C PHE A 94 -12.66 7.54 3.36
N GLY A 95 -11.84 8.16 4.21
CA GLY A 95 -12.04 8.19 5.66
C GLY A 95 -11.78 6.84 6.34
N GLU A 96 -11.70 6.83 7.68
CA GLU A 96 -11.52 5.62 8.50
C GLU A 96 -12.70 4.62 8.43
N ARG A 97 -13.77 4.93 7.68
CA ARG A 97 -14.99 4.11 7.64
C ARG A 97 -15.24 3.50 6.27
N ARG A 98 -14.72 2.28 6.07
CA ARG A 98 -15.40 1.22 5.27
C ARG A 98 -15.19 -0.22 5.77
N ASP A 99 -14.52 -0.44 6.91
CA ASP A 99 -14.40 -1.79 7.48
C ASP A 99 -15.59 -2.21 8.37
N GLU A 100 -16.51 -1.29 8.69
CA GLU A 100 -17.81 -1.62 9.32
C GLU A 100 -18.76 -2.41 8.39
N GLY A 101 -18.36 -2.66 7.13
CA GLY A 101 -19.11 -3.43 6.15
C GLY A 101 -18.49 -4.78 5.77
N ARG A 102 -17.35 -5.18 6.36
CA ARG A 102 -16.83 -6.54 6.15
C ARG A 102 -17.76 -7.51 6.88
N ARG A 103 -18.81 -7.94 6.16
CA ARG A 103 -19.80 -8.92 6.59
C ARG A 103 -19.06 -10.01 7.39
N PRO A 104 -19.53 -10.38 8.60
CA PRO A 104 -18.92 -11.48 9.33
C PRO A 104 -18.87 -12.67 8.38
N HIS A 105 -17.68 -13.25 8.22
CA HIS A 105 -17.49 -14.48 7.49
C HIS A 105 -18.42 -15.49 8.14
N ARG A 106 -19.55 -15.80 7.50
CA ARG A 106 -20.47 -16.81 8.02
C ARG A 106 -19.66 -18.11 8.09
N PRO A 107 -19.45 -18.71 9.27
CA PRO A 107 -18.85 -20.03 9.31
C PRO A 107 -19.77 -20.93 8.48
N ARG A 108 -19.18 -21.62 7.51
CA ARG A 108 -19.87 -22.64 6.72
C ARG A 108 -20.19 -23.76 7.70
N ASN A 109 -21.37 -23.69 8.33
CA ASN A 109 -21.94 -24.79 9.10
C ASN A 109 -22.06 -25.98 8.16
N GLY A 110 -21.08 -26.88 8.21
CA GLY A 110 -21.22 -28.24 7.69
C GLY A 110 -22.20 -28.97 8.59
N SER A 111 -23.48 -28.85 8.27
CA SER A 111 -24.50 -29.72 8.84
C SER A 111 -24.21 -31.15 8.39
N ALA A 112 -24.02 -31.99 9.40
CA ALA A 112 -23.95 -33.44 9.34
C ALA A 112 -24.89 -34.03 8.29
N SER A 113 -24.35 -34.88 7.42
CA SER A 113 -25.11 -35.95 6.79
C SER A 113 -24.53 -37.25 7.34
N THR A 114 -25.20 -37.78 8.34
CA THR A 114 -25.12 -39.19 8.72
C THR A 114 -25.73 -40.00 7.58
N ASP A 115 -24.92 -40.81 6.91
CA ASP A 115 -25.44 -42.02 6.29
C ASP A 115 -24.55 -43.21 6.62
N ARG A 116 -25.21 -44.25 7.11
CA ARG A 116 -24.66 -45.53 7.55
C ARG A 116 -25.01 -46.53 6.44
N ARG A 117 -24.03 -47.37 6.11
CA ARG A 117 -24.11 -48.63 5.34
C ARG A 117 -23.99 -48.47 3.82
N ASN A 118 -22.88 -48.95 3.26
CA ASN A 118 -22.93 -50.26 2.64
C ASN A 118 -21.55 -50.93 2.59
N ASP A 119 -21.54 -52.16 3.09
CA ASP A 119 -20.51 -53.18 2.92
C ASP A 119 -20.46 -53.64 1.45
N ARG A 120 -19.26 -53.70 0.84
CA ARG A 120 -18.65 -54.90 0.21
C ARG A 120 -17.60 -54.57 -0.85
N GLN A 121 -16.49 -55.31 -0.73
CA GLN A 121 -15.57 -55.81 -1.76
C GLN A 121 -14.40 -54.91 -2.24
N ARG A 122 -13.23 -55.23 -1.68
CA ARG A 122 -11.87 -55.22 -2.29
C ARG A 122 -11.78 -56.17 -3.52
N PRO A 123 -10.66 -56.31 -4.28
CA PRO A 123 -9.31 -55.69 -4.19
C PRO A 123 -8.62 -55.30 -5.55
N HIS A 124 -7.37 -54.84 -5.43
CA HIS A 124 -6.21 -54.94 -6.35
C HIS A 124 -5.98 -53.90 -7.46
N GLY A 125 -4.74 -53.39 -7.50
CA GLY A 125 -4.15 -52.61 -8.59
C GLY A 125 -2.95 -51.78 -8.10
N ASP A 126 -1.77 -52.39 -8.12
CA ASP A 126 -0.45 -51.76 -7.94
C ASP A 126 -0.09 -50.80 -9.09
N ASP A 127 0.95 -49.97 -8.85
CA ASP A 127 1.76 -49.22 -9.83
C ASP A 127 1.05 -48.01 -10.51
N VAL A 128 1.64 -46.83 -10.76
CA VAL A 128 3.02 -46.38 -11.02
C VAL A 128 3.06 -44.83 -11.00
N ALA A 129 4.27 -44.30 -10.82
CA ALA A 129 4.79 -43.05 -11.42
C ALA A 129 4.18 -41.68 -11.04
N GLY A 130 4.96 -40.96 -10.22
CA GLY A 130 5.51 -39.63 -10.51
C GLY A 130 4.62 -38.56 -11.13
N THR A 131 4.37 -37.49 -10.37
CA THR A 131 4.36 -36.11 -10.90
C THR A 131 4.57 -35.13 -9.75
N VAL A 132 5.61 -34.32 -9.87
CA VAL A 132 5.92 -33.17 -9.02
C VAL A 132 5.12 -31.97 -9.54
N PRO A 133 4.32 -31.27 -8.73
CA PRO A 133 3.84 -29.95 -9.12
C PRO A 133 4.71 -28.86 -8.49
N VAL A 134 5.66 -28.34 -9.27
CA VAL A 134 6.23 -26.99 -9.08
C VAL A 134 5.19 -26.00 -9.60
N GLY A 135 4.36 -25.48 -8.69
CA GLY A 135 3.38 -24.43 -8.97
C GLY A 135 3.89 -23.08 -8.49
N TYR A 136 4.44 -22.27 -9.40
CA TYR A 136 4.60 -20.83 -9.19
C TYR A 136 3.25 -20.12 -9.42
N PRO A 137 2.84 -19.16 -8.55
CA PRO A 137 1.59 -18.44 -8.71
C PRO A 137 1.61 -17.42 -9.86
N THR A 138 0.57 -17.47 -10.68
CA THR A 138 0.31 -16.71 -11.92
C THR A 138 -0.16 -15.26 -11.70
N TRP A 139 0.52 -14.48 -10.88
CA TRP A 139 0.18 -13.05 -10.68
C TRP A 139 1.09 -12.06 -11.43
N ALA A 140 1.98 -12.56 -12.31
CA ALA A 140 2.94 -11.76 -13.06
C ALA A 140 2.66 -11.64 -14.57
N MET A 141 1.39 -11.54 -14.97
CA MET A 141 1.02 -11.04 -16.31
C MET A 141 -0.28 -10.24 -16.24
N MET A 142 -0.14 -8.90 -16.34
CA MET A 142 -1.12 -7.85 -16.67
C MET A 142 -0.71 -6.59 -15.86
N SER A 143 0.06 -5.63 -16.39
CA SER A 143 -0.42 -4.70 -17.40
C SER A 143 0.76 -3.97 -18.06
N ALA A 144 1.07 -4.33 -19.29
CA ALA A 144 1.85 -3.52 -20.21
C ALA A 144 0.98 -3.29 -21.45
N ALA A 145 0.34 -2.12 -21.54
CA ALA A 145 -0.02 -1.43 -22.78
C ALA A 145 -0.92 -0.23 -22.45
N LEU A 146 -0.39 0.98 -22.58
CA LEU A 146 -0.84 1.91 -23.61
C LEU A 146 0.13 3.10 -23.67
N PHE A 147 1.15 2.96 -24.52
CA PHE A 147 1.93 4.08 -25.04
C PHE A 147 1.39 4.36 -26.45
N LYS A 148 0.78 5.54 -26.65
CA LYS A 148 0.58 6.12 -27.98
C LYS A 148 0.61 7.65 -27.87
N SER A 149 1.71 8.18 -28.40
CA SER A 149 1.89 9.44 -29.14
C SER A 149 0.93 10.60 -28.88
N ASN A 150 1.49 11.74 -28.50
CA ASN A 150 1.43 12.90 -29.39
C ASN A 150 2.56 13.90 -29.12
N SER A 151 3.27 14.27 -30.19
CA SER A 151 4.20 15.39 -30.30
C SER A 151 3.90 16.07 -31.64
N ALA A 152 4.05 17.39 -31.61
CA ALA A 152 3.80 18.39 -32.67
C ALA A 152 2.33 18.79 -32.85
#